data_AF-V6HDE8-F1
#
_entry.id   AF-V6HDE8-F1
#
_cell.length_a   1.000
_cell.length_b   1.000
_cell.length_c   1.000
_cell.angle_alpha   90.00
_cell.angle_beta   90.00
_cell.angle_gamma   90.00
#
_symmetry.space_group_name_H-M   'P 1'
#
loop_
_entity.id
_entity.type
_entity.pdbx_description
1 polymer ?
#
loop_
_entity_poly.entity_id
_entity_poly.type
_entity_poly.pdbx_seq_one_letter_code
_entity_poly.pdbx_strand_id
1 'polypeptide(L)'
;MKIFRFLSGIPVLILLAACFPPAWIRELPSDKQTASDVILSGTYSKRLPGLSPLTSLTYIEKHSESIEFSEKDKTFRKTYIREIEDGNKFRRIRIDGKGTFETRGNWVLLTTSSIETEENTGERGKPLQSSGVSNVSSEYRMLYHYDRESETIIPMLYETGYKEKPFGVAEGIRTPYAEDEAFRISRRNYSKKEYQNHAYFKNK
;
A
#
# COMPACT_ATOMS: atom_id res chain seq x y z
N MET A 1 23.52 34.71 -48.88
CA MET A 1 23.32 34.64 -47.42
C MET A 1 21.94 34.04 -47.13
N LYS A 2 21.86 32.75 -46.79
CA LYS A 2 20.69 32.12 -46.18
C LYS A 2 21.19 30.98 -45.27
N ILE A 3 21.16 31.24 -43.98
CA ILE A 3 21.37 30.30 -42.88
C ILE A 3 20.00 29.67 -42.59
N PHE A 4 19.87 28.35 -42.49
CA PHE A 4 18.92 27.67 -41.60
C PHE A 4 19.32 26.18 -41.49
N ARG A 5 20.12 25.85 -40.47
CA ARG A 5 19.73 25.20 -39.20
C ARG A 5 19.53 23.68 -39.33
N PHE A 6 20.60 22.98 -38.96
CA PHE A 6 20.57 21.67 -38.32
C PHE A 6 19.55 21.66 -37.18
N LEU A 7 18.58 20.77 -37.25
CA LEU A 7 17.82 20.24 -36.12
C LEU A 7 17.94 18.71 -36.29
N SER A 8 19.00 18.08 -35.78
CA SER A 8 18.98 17.43 -34.46
C SER A 8 17.66 16.70 -34.22
N GLY A 9 17.36 15.75 -35.09
CA GLY A 9 16.45 14.66 -34.77
C GLY A 9 17.25 13.56 -34.08
N ILE A 10 17.12 13.46 -32.75
CA ILE A 10 17.31 12.28 -31.87
C ILE A 10 17.23 12.83 -30.43
N PRO A 11 16.41 12.28 -29.50
CA PRO A 11 15.17 11.52 -29.67
C PRO A 11 14.09 11.93 -28.63
N VAL A 12 12.89 12.29 -29.07
CA VAL A 12 11.70 12.41 -28.20
C VAL A 12 11.28 11.04 -27.60
N LEU A 13 11.93 9.94 -28.01
CA LEU A 13 11.65 8.58 -27.57
C LEU A 13 12.15 8.22 -26.15
N ILE A 14 13.05 8.99 -25.54
CA ILE A 14 13.59 8.66 -24.19
C ILE A 14 12.64 9.15 -23.06
N LEU A 15 11.70 10.04 -23.35
CA LEU A 15 10.72 10.54 -22.37
C LEU A 15 9.57 9.56 -22.08
N LEU A 16 9.44 8.46 -22.84
CA LEU A 16 8.39 7.44 -22.67
C LEU A 16 8.86 6.20 -21.88
N ALA A 17 10.11 6.13 -21.43
CA ALA A 17 10.66 4.94 -20.77
C ALA A 17 10.56 4.95 -19.22
N ALA A 18 9.91 5.95 -18.61
CA ALA A 18 9.65 5.95 -17.18
C ALA A 18 8.32 5.26 -16.88
N CYS A 19 8.27 3.93 -17.01
CA CYS A 19 7.13 3.13 -16.55
C CYS A 19 7.08 3.24 -15.02
N PHE A 20 6.25 4.15 -14.51
CA PHE A 20 5.87 4.20 -13.12
C PHE A 20 4.58 3.37 -12.96
N PRO A 21 4.49 2.45 -11.99
CA PRO A 21 5.47 2.17 -10.95
C PRO A 21 6.66 1.30 -11.42
N PRO A 22 7.84 1.46 -10.80
CA PRO A 22 9.03 0.73 -11.23
C PRO A 22 8.85 -0.78 -10.97
N ALA A 23 9.16 -1.63 -11.95
CA ALA A 23 8.85 -3.07 -11.91
C ALA A 23 9.41 -3.81 -10.68
N TRP A 24 10.55 -3.34 -10.14
CA TRP A 24 11.22 -4.00 -9.01
C TRP A 24 10.40 -4.02 -7.71
N ILE A 25 9.37 -3.18 -7.54
CA ILE A 25 8.50 -3.23 -6.36
C ILE A 25 7.54 -4.43 -6.38
N ARG A 26 7.62 -5.29 -7.40
CA ARG A 26 6.79 -6.48 -7.58
C ARG A 26 7.56 -7.77 -7.28
N GLU A 27 8.82 -7.65 -6.86
CA GLU A 27 9.75 -8.76 -6.70
C GLU A 27 10.59 -8.57 -5.43
N LEU A 28 11.10 -9.67 -4.87
CA LEU A 28 12.12 -9.60 -3.82
C LEU A 28 13.48 -9.21 -4.43
N PRO A 29 14.35 -8.50 -3.70
CA PRO A 29 15.68 -8.16 -4.20
C PRO A 29 16.48 -9.42 -4.52
N SER A 30 17.16 -9.46 -5.66
CA SER A 30 18.00 -10.61 -6.08
C SER A 30 19.20 -10.83 -5.17
N ASP A 31 19.73 -9.75 -4.61
CA ASP A 31 21.00 -9.74 -3.89
C ASP A 31 20.87 -10.34 -2.49
N LYS A 32 21.97 -10.93 -2.01
CA LYS A 32 22.05 -11.46 -0.65
C LYS A 32 21.85 -10.33 0.35
N GLN A 33 20.92 -10.53 1.28
CA GLN A 33 20.67 -9.59 2.37
C GLN A 33 21.59 -9.89 3.55
N THR A 34 21.97 -8.85 4.29
CA THR A 34 22.81 -8.97 5.50
C THR A 34 22.01 -9.46 6.70
N ALA A 35 20.74 -9.07 6.79
CA ALA A 35 19.81 -9.55 7.79
C ALA A 35 19.26 -10.94 7.42
N SER A 36 18.94 -11.74 8.44
CA SER A 36 18.11 -12.93 8.25
C SER A 36 16.72 -12.57 7.74
N ASP A 37 15.98 -13.54 7.22
CA ASP A 37 14.60 -13.31 6.81
C ASP A 37 13.73 -12.93 8.01
N VAL A 38 12.87 -11.92 7.82
CA VAL A 38 11.90 -11.52 8.83
C VAL A 38 10.85 -12.61 9.03
N ILE A 39 10.50 -12.82 10.30
CA ILE A 39 9.41 -13.69 10.73
C ILE A 39 8.20 -12.79 11.02
N LEU A 40 7.15 -12.92 10.21
CA LEU A 40 5.91 -12.15 10.36
C LEU A 40 4.79 -13.02 10.90
N SER A 41 4.18 -12.55 11.98
CA SER A 41 3.00 -13.12 12.60
C SER A 41 2.15 -12.03 13.25
N GLY A 42 0.86 -12.33 13.45
CA GLY A 42 -0.08 -11.42 14.10
C GLY A 42 -0.60 -10.33 13.16
N THR A 43 -1.22 -9.30 13.75
CA THR A 43 -1.86 -8.21 12.99
C THR A 43 -1.03 -6.94 13.04
N TYR A 44 -0.87 -6.29 11.90
CA TYR A 44 -0.28 -4.97 11.75
C TYR A 44 -1.35 -4.01 11.23
N SER A 45 -1.49 -2.83 11.85
CA SER A 45 -2.53 -1.86 11.50
C SER A 45 -1.93 -0.50 11.17
N LYS A 46 -2.51 0.18 10.17
CA LYS A 46 -2.20 1.60 9.92
C LYS A 46 -2.88 2.48 10.97
N ARG A 47 -2.21 3.57 11.34
CA ARG A 47 -2.80 4.65 12.13
C ARG A 47 -3.40 5.67 11.18
N LEU A 48 -4.64 5.44 10.78
CA LEU A 48 -5.34 6.28 9.81
C LEU A 48 -6.21 7.34 10.50
N PRO A 49 -6.13 8.63 10.11
CA PRO A 49 -7.03 9.67 10.60
C PRO A 49 -8.42 9.50 10.00
N GLY A 50 -9.41 10.19 10.57
CA GLY A 50 -10.71 10.33 9.89
C GLY A 50 -10.55 11.07 8.56
N LEU A 51 -11.43 10.78 7.60
CA LEU A 51 -11.50 11.47 6.31
C LEU A 51 -12.60 12.54 6.27
N SER A 52 -13.28 12.79 7.40
CA SER A 52 -14.30 13.82 7.51
C SER A 52 -13.74 15.20 7.14
N PRO A 53 -14.46 16.00 6.32
CA PRO A 53 -14.16 17.41 6.14
C PRO A 53 -14.23 18.13 7.49
N LEU A 54 -13.24 18.97 7.79
CA LEU A 54 -13.10 19.66 9.08
C LEU A 54 -14.36 20.46 9.49
N THR A 55 -15.18 20.89 8.52
CA THR A 55 -16.35 21.75 8.74
C THR A 55 -17.68 20.99 8.74
N SER A 56 -17.69 19.68 8.49
CA SER A 56 -18.95 18.95 8.37
C SER A 56 -19.45 18.44 9.72
N LEU A 57 -20.67 18.85 10.10
CA LEU A 57 -21.33 18.41 11.33
C LEU A 57 -22.10 17.10 11.14
N THR A 58 -22.50 16.77 9.91
CA THR A 58 -23.37 15.63 9.60
C THR A 58 -22.67 14.54 8.80
N TYR A 59 -21.49 14.83 8.24
CA TYR A 59 -20.68 13.88 7.50
C TYR A 59 -19.52 13.39 8.37
N ILE A 60 -19.53 12.10 8.69
CA ILE A 60 -18.47 11.44 9.43
C ILE A 60 -17.92 10.32 8.55
N GLU A 61 -16.63 10.38 8.26
CA GLU A 61 -15.95 9.35 7.50
C GLU A 61 -14.77 8.77 8.28
N LYS A 62 -14.79 7.46 8.45
CA LYS A 62 -13.76 6.68 9.13
C LYS A 62 -13.21 5.63 8.18
N HIS A 63 -11.94 5.33 8.34
CA HIS A 63 -11.34 4.20 7.65
C HIS A 63 -10.29 3.51 8.52
N SER A 64 -10.11 2.23 8.29
CA SER A 64 -9.08 1.41 8.92
C SER A 64 -8.47 0.46 7.90
N GLU A 65 -7.21 0.10 8.14
CA GLU A 65 -6.49 -0.82 7.27
C GLU A 65 -5.53 -1.66 8.11
N SER A 66 -5.54 -2.97 7.90
CA SER A 66 -4.69 -3.92 8.61
C SER A 66 -4.23 -5.06 7.71
N ILE A 67 -3.14 -5.71 8.12
CA ILE A 67 -2.60 -6.93 7.53
C ILE A 67 -2.41 -7.94 8.66
N GLU A 68 -3.07 -9.08 8.55
CA GLU A 68 -2.87 -10.23 9.43
C GLU A 68 -1.95 -11.24 8.73
N PHE A 69 -0.91 -11.70 9.41
CA PHE A 69 0.06 -12.68 8.92
C PHE A 69 -0.05 -14.00 9.67
N SER A 70 -0.14 -15.11 8.93
CA SER A 70 0.08 -16.47 9.43
C SER A 70 1.50 -16.91 9.09
N GLU A 71 2.37 -16.98 10.09
CA GLU A 71 3.75 -17.46 9.92
C GLU A 71 3.78 -18.91 9.43
N LYS A 72 2.92 -19.75 10.01
CA LYS A 72 2.86 -21.20 9.75
C LYS A 72 2.50 -21.48 8.30
N ASP A 73 1.49 -20.79 7.79
CA ASP A 73 0.94 -21.05 6.46
C ASP A 73 1.60 -20.16 5.38
N LYS A 74 2.43 -19.19 5.79
CA LYS A 74 2.98 -18.14 4.92
C LYS A 74 1.91 -17.40 4.13
N THR A 75 0.78 -17.15 4.79
CA THR A 75 -0.37 -16.43 4.22
C THR A 75 -0.60 -15.11 4.91
N PHE A 76 -1.28 -14.20 4.21
CA PHE A 76 -1.75 -12.96 4.79
C PHE A 76 -3.23 -12.69 4.43
N ARG A 77 -3.88 -11.90 5.27
CA ARG A 77 -5.15 -11.24 4.98
C ARG A 77 -5.01 -9.75 5.22
N LYS A 78 -5.18 -8.95 4.18
CA LYS A 78 -5.22 -7.50 4.27
C LYS A 78 -6.65 -7.01 4.17
N THR A 79 -7.07 -6.27 5.19
CA THR A 79 -8.43 -5.75 5.34
C THR A 79 -8.40 -4.23 5.26
N TYR A 80 -9.24 -3.65 4.42
CA TYR A 80 -9.55 -2.22 4.43
C TYR A 80 -11.04 -2.04 4.70
N ILE A 81 -11.39 -1.13 5.61
CA ILE A 81 -12.77 -0.78 5.91
C ILE A 81 -12.90 0.73 5.78
N ARG A 82 -13.95 1.19 5.10
CA ARG A 82 -14.37 2.58 5.02
C ARG A 82 -15.82 2.68 5.45
N GLU A 83 -16.10 3.58 6.38
CA GLU A 83 -17.44 3.85 6.89
C GLU A 83 -17.76 5.32 6.67
N ILE A 84 -18.92 5.59 6.08
CA ILE A 84 -19.41 6.92 5.76
C ILE A 84 -20.79 7.04 6.39
N GLU A 85 -20.92 7.97 7.32
CA GLU A 85 -22.18 8.46 7.85
C GLU A 85 -22.46 9.84 7.24
N ASP A 86 -23.61 10.01 6.61
CA ASP A 86 -24.07 11.29 6.08
C ASP A 86 -25.53 11.52 6.50
N GLY A 87 -25.69 12.28 7.59
CA GLY A 87 -26.98 12.46 8.24
C GLY A 87 -27.55 11.13 8.74
N ASN A 88 -28.65 10.66 8.11
CA ASN A 88 -29.28 9.38 8.42
C ASN A 88 -28.77 8.22 7.56
N LYS A 89 -27.95 8.48 6.53
CA LYS A 89 -27.44 7.45 5.63
C LYS A 89 -26.13 6.88 6.17
N PHE A 90 -25.97 5.58 6.04
CA PHE A 90 -24.75 4.86 6.37
C PHE A 90 -24.29 4.03 5.17
N ARG A 91 -22.99 4.04 4.90
CA ARG A 91 -22.34 3.20 3.90
C ARG A 91 -21.07 2.62 4.49
N ARG A 92 -20.90 1.30 4.38
CA ARG A 92 -19.66 0.59 4.72
C ARG A 92 -19.14 -0.12 3.49
N ILE A 93 -17.87 0.11 3.17
CA ILE A 93 -17.13 -0.62 2.16
C ILE A 93 -16.05 -1.43 2.87
N ARG A 94 -16.03 -2.74 2.65
CA ARG A 94 -15.00 -3.64 3.14
C ARG A 94 -14.28 -4.28 1.97
N ILE A 95 -12.96 -4.21 1.96
CA ILE A 95 -12.10 -4.86 0.96
C ILE A 95 -11.18 -5.81 1.71
N ASP A 96 -11.34 -7.10 1.47
CA ASP A 96 -10.49 -8.16 2.00
C ASP A 96 -9.67 -8.74 0.84
N GLY A 97 -8.35 -8.62 0.88
CA GLY A 97 -7.52 -9.41 -0.02
C GLY A 97 -6.67 -10.42 0.74
N LYS A 98 -6.53 -11.60 0.14
CA LYS A 98 -5.89 -12.78 0.72
C LYS A 98 -4.79 -13.23 -0.22
N GLY A 99 -3.74 -13.82 0.33
CA GLY A 99 -2.62 -14.27 -0.48
C GLY A 99 -1.50 -14.91 0.33
N THR A 100 -0.36 -15.05 -0.31
CA THR A 100 0.87 -15.56 0.29
C THR A 100 1.89 -14.46 0.44
N PHE A 101 2.86 -14.67 1.33
CA PHE A 101 4.00 -13.77 1.44
C PHE A 101 5.32 -14.52 1.44
N GLU A 102 6.33 -13.86 0.88
CA GLU A 102 7.72 -14.31 0.88
C GLU A 102 8.57 -13.24 1.53
N THR A 103 9.65 -13.65 2.19
CA THR A 103 10.57 -12.72 2.85
C THR A 103 12.00 -12.95 2.39
N ARG A 104 12.79 -11.88 2.37
CA ARG A 104 14.23 -11.92 2.12
C ARG A 104 14.90 -10.80 2.91
N GLY A 105 15.66 -11.15 3.94
CA GLY A 105 16.14 -10.16 4.88
C GLY A 105 14.97 -9.39 5.53
N ASN A 106 14.98 -8.07 5.38
CA ASN A 106 13.89 -7.21 5.84
C ASN A 106 12.81 -6.95 4.78
N TRP A 107 12.95 -7.51 3.58
CA TRP A 107 11.99 -7.37 2.50
C TRP A 107 10.86 -8.37 2.61
N VAL A 108 9.65 -7.91 2.32
CA VAL A 108 8.43 -8.70 2.40
C VAL A 108 7.66 -8.49 1.11
N LEU A 109 7.47 -9.55 0.33
CA LEU A 109 6.66 -9.50 -0.88
C LEU A 109 5.30 -10.13 -0.60
N LEU A 110 4.23 -9.34 -0.78
CA LEU A 110 2.86 -9.86 -0.68
C LEU A 110 2.36 -10.19 -2.08
N THR A 111 1.95 -11.43 -2.31
CA THR A 111 1.28 -11.88 -3.53
C THR A 111 -0.19 -12.15 -3.21
N THR A 112 -1.05 -11.21 -3.59
CA THR A 112 -2.50 -11.31 -3.40
C THR A 112 -3.06 -12.22 -4.48
N SER A 113 -3.85 -13.23 -4.09
CA SER A 113 -4.51 -14.17 -5.01
C SER A 113 -5.99 -13.87 -5.19
N SER A 114 -6.64 -13.25 -4.20
CA SER A 114 -8.04 -12.86 -4.29
C SER A 114 -8.31 -11.54 -3.57
N ILE A 115 -9.26 -10.78 -4.12
CA ILE A 115 -9.79 -9.56 -3.51
C ILE A 115 -11.31 -9.69 -3.48
N GLU A 116 -11.87 -9.67 -2.29
CA GLU A 116 -13.30 -9.63 -2.01
C GLU A 116 -13.67 -8.21 -1.61
N THR A 117 -14.65 -7.60 -2.31
CA THR A 117 -15.21 -6.30 -1.93
C THR A 117 -16.68 -6.46 -1.61
N GLU A 118 -17.05 -6.02 -0.41
CA GLU A 118 -18.40 -5.98 0.10
C GLU A 118 -18.81 -4.53 0.34
N GLU A 119 -19.99 -4.16 -0.16
CA GLU A 119 -20.59 -2.86 0.11
C GLU A 119 -21.94 -3.00 0.79
N ASN A 120 -22.08 -2.36 1.94
CA ASN A 120 -23.29 -2.33 2.73
C ASN A 120 -23.80 -0.90 2.82
N THR A 121 -25.10 -0.70 2.60
CA THR A 121 -25.77 0.60 2.76
C THR A 121 -26.92 0.47 3.73
N GLY A 122 -27.29 1.55 4.39
CA GLY A 122 -28.42 1.54 5.30
C GLY A 122 -28.79 2.92 5.78
N GLU A 123 -29.85 2.95 6.59
CA GLU A 123 -30.25 4.14 7.33
C GLU A 123 -30.05 3.89 8.82
N ARG A 124 -29.76 4.95 9.58
CA ARG A 124 -29.59 4.88 11.02
C ARG A 124 -30.81 4.21 11.67
N GLY A 125 -30.58 3.11 12.38
CA GLY A 125 -31.62 2.33 13.05
C GLY A 125 -32.29 1.24 12.20
N LYS A 126 -31.89 1.05 10.94
CA LYS A 126 -32.35 -0.06 10.07
C LYS A 126 -31.22 -1.08 9.82
N PRO A 127 -31.56 -2.35 9.55
CA PRO A 127 -30.57 -3.35 9.12
C PRO A 127 -29.84 -2.91 7.85
N LEU A 128 -28.56 -3.25 7.77
CA LEU A 128 -27.75 -2.99 6.58
C LEU A 128 -28.23 -3.84 5.41
N GLN A 129 -28.36 -3.21 4.25
CA GLN A 129 -28.59 -3.87 2.97
C GLN A 129 -27.23 -4.11 2.29
N SER A 130 -26.90 -5.37 2.05
CA SER A 130 -25.73 -5.74 1.28
C SER A 130 -26.01 -5.58 -0.21
N SER A 131 -25.11 -4.89 -0.90
CA SER A 131 -25.15 -4.76 -2.36
C SER A 131 -24.51 -5.98 -3.06
N GLY A 132 -24.14 -7.01 -2.29
CA GLY A 132 -23.45 -8.21 -2.76
C GLY A 132 -21.95 -8.19 -2.48
N VAL A 133 -21.33 -9.36 -2.63
CA VAL A 133 -19.88 -9.55 -2.53
C VAL A 133 -19.35 -9.74 -3.95
N SER A 134 -18.41 -8.88 -4.35
CA SER A 134 -17.63 -9.08 -5.57
C SER A 134 -16.32 -9.77 -5.21
N ASN A 135 -15.92 -10.76 -6.01
CA ASN A 135 -14.65 -11.45 -5.85
C ASN A 135 -13.89 -11.38 -7.18
N VAL A 136 -12.66 -10.90 -7.12
CA VAL A 136 -11.77 -10.79 -8.26
C VAL A 136 -10.50 -11.58 -7.94
N SER A 137 -10.21 -12.56 -8.79
CA SER A 137 -8.88 -13.18 -8.82
C SER A 137 -7.87 -12.12 -9.26
N SER A 138 -6.77 -12.02 -8.53
CA SER A 138 -5.75 -11.01 -8.76
C SER A 138 -4.38 -11.67 -8.66
N GLU A 139 -3.41 -11.20 -9.44
CA GLU A 139 -1.99 -11.53 -9.26
C GLU A 139 -1.24 -10.28 -8.77
N TYR A 140 -1.88 -9.53 -7.88
CA TYR A 140 -1.34 -8.28 -7.37
C TYR A 140 -0.19 -8.54 -6.41
N ARG A 141 1.00 -8.06 -6.78
CA ARG A 141 2.22 -8.15 -5.97
C ARG A 141 2.62 -6.79 -5.45
N MET A 142 2.97 -6.66 -4.18
CA MET A 142 3.50 -5.40 -3.63
C MET A 142 4.63 -5.68 -2.66
N LEU A 143 5.76 -5.01 -2.87
CA LEU A 143 6.93 -5.08 -2.01
C LEU A 143 6.79 -4.13 -0.83
N TYR A 144 7.16 -4.64 0.34
CA TYR A 144 7.19 -3.94 1.60
C TYR A 144 8.57 -4.06 2.22
N HIS A 145 8.89 -3.13 3.11
CA HIS A 145 10.10 -3.17 3.93
C HIS A 145 9.70 -3.22 5.41
N TYR A 146 10.32 -4.15 6.14
CA TYR A 146 10.14 -4.33 7.57
C TYR A 146 11.27 -3.69 8.36
N ASP A 147 10.95 -3.01 9.45
CA ASP A 147 11.94 -2.52 10.39
C ASP A 147 11.83 -3.26 11.71
N ARG A 148 12.92 -3.94 12.04
CA ARG A 148 13.08 -4.73 13.26
C ARG A 148 13.08 -3.86 14.52
N GLU A 149 13.56 -2.62 14.45
CA GLU A 149 13.65 -1.74 15.62
C GLU A 149 12.28 -1.23 16.07
N SER A 150 11.41 -0.91 15.11
CA SER A 150 10.09 -0.33 15.38
C SER A 150 8.92 -1.31 15.19
N GLU A 151 9.20 -2.53 14.74
CA GLU A 151 8.20 -3.55 14.34
C GLU A 151 7.14 -2.98 13.39
N THR A 152 7.61 -2.25 12.37
CA THR A 152 6.73 -1.63 11.37
C THR A 152 7.02 -2.18 9.98
N ILE A 153 5.97 -2.32 9.19
CA ILE A 153 6.04 -2.69 7.78
C ILE A 153 5.47 -1.55 6.93
N ILE A 154 6.17 -1.16 5.88
CA ILE A 154 5.74 -0.08 4.98
C ILE A 154 5.77 -0.57 3.52
N PRO A 155 4.75 -0.24 2.70
CA PRO A 155 4.80 -0.54 1.28
C PRO A 155 5.79 0.40 0.57
N MET A 156 6.41 -0.09 -0.51
CA MET A 156 7.33 0.73 -1.32
C MET A 156 6.62 1.84 -2.09
N LEU A 157 5.34 1.64 -2.39
CA LEU A 157 4.42 2.68 -2.86
C LEU A 157 3.30 2.92 -1.87
N TYR A 158 2.74 4.11 -1.90
CA TYR A 158 1.48 4.36 -1.24
C TYR A 158 0.41 3.45 -1.82
N GLU A 159 -0.22 2.67 -0.95
CA GLU A 159 -1.37 1.85 -1.28
C GLU A 159 -2.35 1.90 -0.11
N THR A 160 -3.64 2.16 -0.39
CA THR A 160 -4.73 2.00 0.58
C THR A 160 -5.90 1.30 -0.10
N GLY A 161 -6.38 0.22 0.52
CA GLY A 161 -7.51 -0.55 0.00
C GLY A 161 -7.28 -1.02 -1.44
N TYR A 162 -6.08 -1.53 -1.75
CA TYR A 162 -5.68 -1.99 -3.08
C TYR A 162 -5.67 -0.91 -4.18
N LYS A 163 -5.71 0.38 -3.79
CA LYS A 163 -5.49 1.51 -4.69
C LYS A 163 -4.10 2.09 -4.47
N GLU A 164 -3.25 1.94 -5.48
CA GLU A 164 -1.92 2.51 -5.49
C GLU A 164 -1.91 3.99 -5.89
N LYS A 165 -0.92 4.73 -5.40
CA LYS A 165 -0.59 6.06 -5.89
C LYS A 165 0.89 6.13 -6.23
N PRO A 166 1.30 7.02 -7.16
CA PRO A 166 2.65 7.02 -7.69
C PRO A 166 3.71 7.68 -6.79
N PHE A 167 3.49 7.71 -5.47
CA PHE A 167 4.41 8.24 -4.47
C PHE A 167 4.65 7.20 -3.39
N GLY A 168 5.73 7.33 -2.62
CA GLY A 168 6.13 6.34 -1.62
C GLY A 168 7.63 6.36 -1.38
N VAL A 169 8.16 5.32 -0.74
CA VAL A 169 9.61 5.15 -0.53
C VAL A 169 10.36 5.08 -1.86
N ALA A 170 9.73 4.46 -2.87
CA ALA A 170 10.27 4.29 -4.22
C ALA A 170 9.99 5.47 -5.17
N GLU A 171 9.43 6.58 -4.68
CA GLU A 171 9.11 7.74 -5.54
C GLU A 171 10.37 8.32 -6.20
N GLY A 172 10.36 8.39 -7.54
CA GLY A 172 11.52 8.87 -8.31
C GLY A 172 12.70 7.89 -8.40
N ILE A 173 12.57 6.69 -7.84
CA ILE A 173 13.65 5.70 -7.76
C ILE A 173 13.53 4.66 -8.87
N ARG A 174 14.52 4.62 -9.76
CA ARG A 174 14.49 3.77 -10.95
C ARG A 174 15.10 2.38 -10.73
N THR A 175 16.06 2.29 -9.83
CA THR A 175 16.78 1.04 -9.52
C THR A 175 16.36 0.53 -8.14
N PRO A 176 16.36 -0.78 -7.91
CA PRO A 176 16.12 -1.32 -6.57
C PRO A 176 17.04 -0.66 -5.55
N TYR A 177 16.52 -0.32 -4.37
CA TYR A 177 17.36 0.17 -3.28
C TYR A 177 18.31 -0.93 -2.78
N ALA A 178 19.57 -0.56 -2.57
CA ALA A 178 20.36 -1.22 -1.54
C ALA A 178 19.84 -0.75 -0.17
N GLU A 179 19.90 -1.59 0.88
CA GLU A 179 19.56 -1.14 2.25
C GLU A 179 20.65 -0.21 2.84
N ASP A 180 21.00 0.83 2.09
CA ASP A 180 22.01 1.83 2.43
C ASP A 180 21.42 2.94 3.31
N GLU A 181 22.27 3.90 3.67
CA GLU A 181 21.85 5.03 4.50
C GLU A 181 20.75 5.88 3.85
N ALA A 182 20.80 6.08 2.53
CA ALA A 182 19.80 6.86 1.81
C ALA A 182 18.42 6.20 1.86
N PHE A 183 18.37 4.87 1.65
CA PHE A 183 17.15 4.09 1.83
C PHE A 183 16.62 4.18 3.26
N ARG A 184 17.49 3.99 4.27
CA ARG A 184 17.10 4.08 5.68
C ARG A 184 16.52 5.45 6.04
N ILE A 185 17.06 6.53 5.49
CA ILE A 185 16.54 7.89 5.67
C ILE A 185 15.17 8.04 4.99
N SER A 186 15.04 7.65 3.72
CA SER A 186 13.77 7.71 2.96
C SER A 186 12.66 6.94 3.68
N ARG A 187 12.95 5.69 4.04
CA ARG A 187 12.07 4.80 4.80
C ARG A 187 11.64 5.41 6.14
N ARG A 188 12.58 5.95 6.92
CA ARG A 188 12.30 6.61 8.21
C ARG A 188 11.45 7.87 8.05
N ASN A 189 11.67 8.66 7.01
CA ASN A 189 10.88 9.85 6.73
C ASN A 189 9.44 9.47 6.39
N TYR A 190 9.27 8.43 5.57
CA TYR A 190 7.96 7.90 5.20
C TYR A 190 7.19 7.24 6.37
N SER A 191 7.85 6.88 7.47
CA SER A 191 7.18 6.36 8.67
C SER A 191 6.85 7.45 9.72
N LYS A 192 7.21 8.72 9.50
CA LYS A 192 7.05 9.84 10.46
C LYS A 192 5.76 10.63 10.24
N LYS A 193 5.45 11.55 11.17
CA LYS A 193 4.13 12.17 11.45
C LYS A 193 3.24 12.53 10.24
N GLU A 194 3.79 13.08 9.17
CA GLU A 194 3.01 13.43 7.95
C GLU A 194 2.61 12.20 7.13
N TYR A 195 3.38 11.12 7.27
CA TYR A 195 3.34 9.88 6.50
C TYR A 195 3.02 8.64 7.36
N GLN A 196 2.73 8.82 8.66
CA GLN A 196 2.39 7.72 9.59
C GLN A 196 1.20 6.88 9.11
N ASN A 197 0.34 7.48 8.28
CA ASN A 197 -0.80 6.83 7.63
C ASN A 197 -0.37 5.79 6.58
N HIS A 198 0.92 5.59 6.36
CA HIS A 198 1.47 4.68 5.35
C HIS A 198 2.13 3.45 5.96
N ALA A 199 2.56 3.55 7.22
CA ALA A 199 3.16 2.45 7.95
C ALA A 199 2.11 1.61 8.67
N TYR A 200 2.27 0.29 8.62
CA TYR A 200 1.55 -0.63 9.50
C TYR A 200 2.41 -0.90 10.73
N PHE A 201 1.80 -0.77 11.89
CA PHE A 201 2.41 -1.00 13.18
C PHE A 201 1.89 -2.32 13.73
N LYS A 202 2.79 -3.16 14.26
CA LYS A 202 2.37 -4.38 14.94
C LYS A 202 1.43 -4.04 16.09
N ASN A 203 0.28 -4.71 16.13
CA ASN A 203 -0.64 -4.60 17.26
C ASN A 203 0.02 -5.26 18.47
N LYS A 204 -0.06 -4.60 19.63
CA LYS A 204 0.43 -5.14 20.89
C LYS A 204 -0.49 -6.23 21.43
#